data_AF-A0A7C5D5H6-F1
#
_entry.id   AF-A0A7C5D5H6-F1
#
_cell.length_a   1.000
_cell.length_b   1.000
_cell.length_c   1.000
_cell.angle_alpha   90.00
_cell.angle_beta   90.00
_cell.angle_gamma   90.00
#
_symmetry.space_group_name_H-M   'P 1'
#
loop_
_entity.id
_entity.type
_entity.pdbx_description
1 polymer ?
#
loop_
_entity_poly.entity_id
_entity_poly.type
_entity_poly.pdbx_seq_one_letter_code
_entity_poly.pdbx_strand_id
1 'polypeptide(L)'
;MTNITKLAVAALLGLAVLSTAASADVNKGKKIYMKKLKAACGFNGAKFARVHTQDEWESIKEAGKFGGEVKKICPKSKLKAKYENDIYDFSYEFAKDSGNVPSC
;
A
#
# COMPACT_ATOMS: atom_id res chain seq x y z
N MET A 1 1.74 22.59 39.25
CA MET A 1 1.14 22.06 38.02
C MET A 1 2.23 21.93 36.96
N THR A 2 2.48 20.69 36.54
CA THR A 2 3.01 20.26 35.22
C THR A 2 4.23 20.97 34.62
N ASN A 3 5.43 20.55 35.05
CA ASN A 3 6.70 20.84 34.35
C ASN A 3 7.08 19.77 33.30
N ILE A 4 6.18 18.82 32.99
CA ILE A 4 6.42 17.69 32.08
C ILE A 4 5.85 17.95 30.66
N THR A 5 5.04 19.01 30.48
CA THR A 5 4.32 19.27 29.23
C THR A 5 5.14 19.93 28.12
N LYS A 6 6.41 20.31 28.34
CA LYS A 6 7.25 20.93 27.30
C LYS A 6 8.18 19.95 26.55
N LEU A 7 8.18 18.68 26.92
CA LEU A 7 9.01 17.64 26.30
C LEU A 7 8.24 16.71 25.35
N ALA A 8 6.99 17.03 25.01
CA ALA A 8 6.12 16.20 24.17
C ALA A 8 5.86 16.75 22.75
N VAL A 9 6.56 17.82 22.33
CA VAL A 9 6.35 18.47 21.00
C VAL A 9 7.66 18.58 20.23
N ALA A 10 8.47 17.52 20.23
CA ALA A 10 9.66 17.42 19.37
C ALA A 10 9.87 16.03 18.76
N ALA A 11 8.87 15.14 18.86
CA ALA A 11 8.94 13.78 18.32
C ALA A 11 8.04 13.55 17.09
N LEU A 12 7.36 14.58 16.59
CA LEU A 12 6.38 14.46 15.49
C LEU A 12 6.92 14.88 14.11
N LEU A 13 8.20 15.19 13.98
CA LEU A 13 8.79 15.63 12.72
C LEU A 13 10.10 14.89 12.51
N GLY A 14 10.09 13.81 11.73
CA GLY A 14 11.37 13.20 11.37
C GLY A 14 11.40 11.81 10.76
N LEU A 15 10.28 11.22 10.32
CA LEU A 15 10.33 10.10 9.38
C LEU A 15 9.53 10.43 8.12
N ALA A 16 9.88 11.55 7.47
CA ALA A 16 9.76 11.59 6.02
C ALA A 16 10.91 10.73 5.47
N VAL A 17 10.79 9.40 5.60
CA VAL A 17 11.63 8.50 4.82
C VAL A 17 11.19 8.74 3.38
N LEU A 18 11.98 9.53 2.66
CA LEU A 18 11.99 9.51 1.20
C LEU A 18 12.52 8.13 0.81
N SER A 19 11.71 7.10 1.02
CA SER A 19 11.96 5.77 0.48
C SER A 19 11.84 5.96 -1.02
N THR A 20 12.98 6.12 -1.68
CA THR A 20 13.08 5.83 -3.11
C THR A 20 12.82 4.34 -3.24
N ALA A 21 11.55 3.94 -3.18
CA ALA A 21 11.12 2.63 -3.60
C ALA A 21 11.71 2.47 -4.99
N ALA A 22 12.61 1.51 -5.16
CA ALA A 22 13.13 1.14 -6.46
C ALA A 22 11.89 0.73 -7.27
N SER A 23 11.32 1.69 -7.98
CA SER A 23 9.95 1.63 -8.45
C SER A 23 9.84 0.50 -9.43
N ALA A 24 9.30 -0.64 -9.01
CA ALA A 24 8.61 -1.46 -9.97
C ALA A 24 7.49 -0.59 -10.54
N ASP A 25 7.20 -0.80 -11.81
CA ASP A 25 6.40 0.13 -12.58
C ASP A 25 4.97 0.16 -12.00
N VAL A 26 4.59 1.25 -11.32
CA VAL A 26 3.26 1.49 -10.76
C VAL A 26 2.17 1.24 -11.81
N ASN A 27 2.42 1.60 -13.07
CA ASN A 27 1.50 1.34 -14.18
C ASN A 27 1.42 -0.15 -14.52
N LYS A 28 2.52 -0.89 -14.39
CA LYS A 28 2.52 -2.35 -14.49
C LYS A 28 1.71 -2.97 -13.35
N GLY A 29 1.87 -2.50 -12.12
CA GLY A 29 1.05 -2.87 -10.96
C GLY A 29 -0.43 -2.68 -11.20
N LYS A 30 -0.82 -1.46 -11.61
CA LYS A 30 -2.18 -1.11 -12.04
C LYS A 30 -2.69 -2.05 -13.13
N LYS A 31 -1.91 -2.29 -14.18
CA LYS A 31 -2.28 -3.18 -15.30
C LYS A 31 -2.47 -4.62 -14.84
N ILE A 32 -1.65 -5.10 -13.92
CA ILE A 32 -1.79 -6.43 -13.33
C ILE A 32 -3.06 -6.50 -12.49
N TYR A 33 -3.31 -5.52 -11.62
CA TYR A 33 -4.55 -5.46 -10.83
C TYR A 33 -5.78 -5.57 -11.74
N MET A 34 -5.85 -4.71 -12.77
CA MET A 34 -6.97 -4.67 -13.70
C MET A 34 -7.19 -6.01 -14.44
N LYS A 35 -6.10 -6.68 -14.86
CA LYS A 35 -6.18 -7.93 -15.64
C LYS A 35 -6.33 -9.20 -14.81
N LYS A 36 -5.89 -9.19 -13.53
CA LYS A 36 -5.73 -10.42 -12.73
C LYS A 36 -6.48 -10.39 -11.41
N LEU A 37 -6.69 -9.22 -10.82
CA LEU A 37 -7.33 -9.09 -9.50
C LEU A 37 -8.73 -8.49 -9.56
N LYS A 38 -9.00 -7.51 -10.44
CA LYS A 38 -10.29 -6.77 -10.47
C LYS A 38 -11.52 -7.69 -10.45
N ALA A 39 -11.55 -8.72 -11.30
CA ALA A 39 -12.66 -9.66 -11.35
C ALA A 39 -12.79 -10.54 -10.09
N ALA A 40 -11.66 -10.88 -9.47
CA ALA A 40 -11.63 -11.68 -8.24
C ALA A 40 -11.95 -10.87 -6.98
N CYS A 41 -11.57 -9.58 -6.97
CA CYS A 41 -11.85 -8.64 -5.89
C CYS A 41 -13.29 -8.09 -5.96
N GLY A 42 -13.82 -7.87 -7.16
CA GLY A 42 -15.15 -7.29 -7.36
C GLY A 42 -15.19 -5.75 -7.26
N PHE A 43 -14.03 -5.09 -7.21
CA PHE A 43 -13.92 -3.62 -7.14
C PHE A 43 -12.65 -3.11 -7.84
N ASN A 44 -12.59 -1.79 -8.06
CA ASN A 44 -11.48 -1.14 -8.79
C ASN A 44 -10.19 -1.06 -7.95
N GLY A 45 -9.08 -0.74 -8.62
CA GLY A 45 -7.76 -0.67 -7.99
C GLY A 45 -7.65 0.44 -6.95
N ALA A 46 -8.37 1.55 -7.14
CA ALA A 46 -8.40 2.66 -6.19
C ALA A 46 -8.94 2.21 -4.82
N LYS A 47 -10.05 1.46 -4.81
CA LYS A 47 -10.63 0.92 -3.57
C LYS A 47 -9.70 -0.10 -2.92
N PHE A 48 -8.95 -0.87 -3.72
CA PHE A 48 -7.96 -1.81 -3.21
C PHE A 48 -6.77 -1.11 -2.53
N ALA A 49 -6.12 -0.18 -3.23
CA ALA A 49 -4.95 0.53 -2.73
C ALA A 49 -5.28 1.32 -1.44
N ARG A 50 -6.48 1.90 -1.35
CA ARG A 50 -6.95 2.68 -0.20
C ARG A 50 -7.41 1.86 1.02
N VAL A 51 -7.28 0.53 1.01
CA VAL A 51 -7.59 -0.30 2.19
C VAL A 51 -6.65 0.02 3.35
N HIS A 52 -5.37 0.28 3.04
CA HIS A 52 -4.32 0.55 4.01
C HIS A 52 -3.64 1.90 3.71
N THR A 53 -2.97 2.46 4.71
CA THR A 53 -2.01 3.58 4.56
C THR A 53 -0.70 3.10 3.95
N GLN A 54 0.19 4.04 3.58
CA GLN A 54 1.53 3.72 3.10
C GLN A 54 2.30 2.90 4.14
N ASP A 55 2.33 3.35 5.40
CA ASP A 55 3.00 2.67 6.52
C ASP A 55 2.43 1.27 6.77
N GLU A 56 1.11 1.10 6.67
CA GLU A 56 0.46 -0.20 6.83
C GLU A 56 0.83 -1.16 5.69
N TRP A 57 0.82 -0.67 4.44
CA TRP A 57 1.26 -1.46 3.29
C TRP A 57 2.73 -1.89 3.40
N GLU A 58 3.60 -0.97 3.79
CA GLU A 58 5.03 -1.23 4.00
C GLU A 58 5.23 -2.28 5.09
N SER A 59 4.59 -2.11 6.25
CA SER A 59 4.63 -3.08 7.35
C SER A 59 4.18 -4.49 6.94
N ILE A 60 3.11 -4.58 6.14
CA ILE A 60 2.59 -5.85 5.62
C ILE A 60 3.59 -6.48 4.64
N LYS A 61 4.24 -5.66 3.81
CA LYS A 61 5.21 -6.10 2.82
C LYS A 61 6.49 -6.60 3.48
N GLU A 62 7.04 -5.85 4.42
CA GLU A 62 8.25 -6.22 5.18
C GLU A 62 8.04 -7.48 6.02
N ALA A 63 6.83 -7.67 6.57
CA ALA A 63 6.46 -8.90 7.26
C ALA A 63 6.29 -10.12 6.34
N GLY A 64 6.44 -9.97 5.01
CA GLY A 64 6.22 -11.04 4.04
C GLY A 64 4.76 -11.48 3.90
N LYS A 65 3.81 -10.64 4.35
CA LYS A 65 2.38 -10.97 4.45
C LYS A 65 1.52 -10.42 3.31
N PHE A 66 2.12 -9.70 2.36
CA PHE A 66 1.39 -9.02 1.28
C PHE A 66 0.43 -9.94 0.49
N GLY A 67 0.91 -11.08 -0.01
CA GLY A 67 0.05 -12.04 -0.73
C GLY A 67 -1.10 -12.59 0.12
N GLY A 68 -0.88 -12.76 1.43
CA GLY A 68 -1.91 -13.16 2.39
C GLY A 68 -2.97 -12.09 2.59
N GLU A 69 -2.55 -10.83 2.72
CA GLU A 69 -3.47 -9.70 2.84
C GLU A 69 -4.28 -9.50 1.55
N VAL A 70 -3.66 -9.61 0.37
CA VAL A 70 -4.38 -9.59 -0.91
C VAL A 70 -5.47 -10.67 -0.94
N LYS A 71 -5.18 -11.87 -0.42
CA LYS A 71 -6.16 -12.95 -0.35
C LYS A 71 -7.26 -12.68 0.67
N LYS A 72 -6.96 -12.01 1.78
CA LYS A 72 -7.97 -11.56 2.75
C LYS A 72 -8.92 -10.52 2.14
N ILE A 73 -8.37 -9.54 1.43
CA ILE A 73 -9.13 -8.47 0.75
C ILE A 73 -9.90 -9.02 -0.46
N CYS A 74 -9.26 -9.93 -1.21
CA CYS A 74 -9.81 -10.56 -2.41
C CYS A 74 -9.74 -12.10 -2.29
N PRO A 75 -10.69 -12.75 -1.60
CA PRO A 75 -10.66 -14.20 -1.32
C PRO A 75 -10.56 -15.10 -2.55
N LYS A 76 -11.09 -14.65 -3.70
CA LYS A 76 -11.07 -15.40 -4.96
C LYS A 76 -9.79 -15.18 -5.78
N SER A 77 -8.86 -14.35 -5.29
CA SER A 77 -7.65 -14.00 -6.03
C SER A 77 -6.69 -15.19 -6.14
N LYS A 78 -6.03 -15.29 -7.30
CA LYS A 78 -4.91 -16.20 -7.55
C LYS A 78 -3.67 -15.39 -7.89
N LEU A 79 -3.28 -14.51 -6.95
CA LEU A 79 -2.08 -13.69 -7.13
C LEU A 79 -0.85 -14.60 -7.18
N LYS A 80 0.06 -14.33 -8.12
CA LYS A 80 1.34 -15.02 -8.24
C LYS A 80 2.41 -14.18 -7.53
N ALA A 81 3.34 -14.81 -6.81
CA ALA A 81 4.43 -14.14 -6.11
C ALA A 81 5.19 -13.13 -6.97
N LYS A 82 5.44 -13.46 -8.25
CA LYS A 82 6.12 -12.58 -9.22
C LYS A 82 5.42 -11.24 -9.49
N TYR A 83 4.15 -11.10 -9.10
CA TYR A 83 3.37 -9.88 -9.26
C TYR A 83 3.21 -9.10 -7.96
N GLU A 84 3.63 -9.66 -6.82
CA GLU A 84 3.42 -9.03 -5.52
C GLU A 84 4.10 -7.67 -5.41
N ASN A 85 5.34 -7.54 -5.88
CA ASN A 85 6.06 -6.27 -5.85
C ASN A 85 5.38 -5.21 -6.73
N ASP A 86 4.99 -5.56 -7.97
CA ASP A 86 4.30 -4.61 -8.85
C ASP A 86 2.97 -4.14 -8.23
N ILE A 87 2.20 -5.03 -7.61
CA ILE A 87 0.91 -4.67 -6.98
C ILE A 87 1.13 -3.91 -5.67
N TYR A 88 2.17 -4.25 -4.91
CA TYR A 88 2.57 -3.49 -3.73
C TYR A 88 2.89 -2.04 -4.09
N ASP A 89 3.73 -1.81 -5.09
CA ASP A 89 4.10 -0.45 -5.50
C ASP A 89 2.87 0.36 -5.94
N PHE A 90 1.95 -0.28 -6.68
CA PHE A 90 0.65 0.34 -6.99
C PHE A 90 -0.18 0.65 -5.74
N SER A 91 -0.18 -0.24 -4.74
CA SER A 91 -0.98 -0.07 -3.52
C SER A 91 -0.42 1.00 -2.60
N TYR A 92 0.91 1.07 -2.49
CA TYR A 92 1.65 2.07 -1.75
C TYR A 92 1.49 3.46 -2.38
N GLU A 93 1.69 3.58 -3.70
CA GLU A 93 1.57 4.85 -4.42
C GLU A 93 0.18 5.48 -4.28
N PHE A 94 -0.87 4.66 -4.25
CA PHE A 94 -2.27 5.08 -4.19
C PHE A 94 -2.95 4.72 -2.87
N ALA A 95 -2.15 4.60 -1.81
CA ALA A 95 -2.64 4.30 -0.47
C ALA A 95 -3.64 5.35 0.03
N LYS A 96 -4.31 5.06 1.15
CA LYS A 96 -5.36 5.92 1.71
C LYS A 96 -4.90 7.37 1.94
N ASP A 97 -3.65 7.52 2.36
CA ASP A 97 -2.99 8.74 2.83
C ASP A 97 -1.99 9.34 1.84
N SER A 98 -1.77 8.71 0.68
CA SER A 98 -0.73 9.17 -0.27
C SER A 98 -1.08 10.48 -1.01
N GLY A 99 -2.33 10.94 -0.91
CA GLY A 99 -2.83 12.08 -1.69
C GLY A 99 -3.02 11.81 -3.19
N ASN A 100 -2.54 10.66 -3.70
CA ASN A 100 -2.66 10.28 -5.09
C ASN A 100 -3.99 9.57 -5.39
N VAL A 101 -4.47 9.72 -6.63
CA VAL A 101 -5.69 9.04 -7.12
C VAL A 101 -5.39 8.34 -8.45
N PRO A 102 -5.52 7.01 -8.54
CA PRO A 102 -5.26 6.29 -9.77
C PRO A 102 -6.42 6.42 -10.75
N SER A 103 -6.11 6.59 -12.04
CA SER A 103 -7.11 6.52 -13.12
C SER A 103 -7.45 5.06 -13.47
N CYS A 104 -8.20 4.32 -12.63
CA CYS A 104 -8.42 2.87 -12.81
C CYS A 104 -9.89 2.41 -12.72
#